data_AF-A0A522PI59-F1
#
_entry.id   AF-A0A522PI59-F1
#
_cell.length_a   1.000
_cell.length_b   1.000
_cell.length_c   1.000
_cell.angle_alpha   90.00
_cell.angle_beta   90.00
_cell.angle_gamma   90.00
#
_symmetry.space_group_name_H-M   'P 1'
#
loop_
_entity.id
_entity.type
_entity.pdbx_description
1 polymer ?
#
loop_
_entity_poly.entity_id
_entity_poly.type
_entity_poly.pdbx_seq_one_letter_code
_entity_poly.pdbx_strand_id
1 'polypeptide(L)'
;MNPPRRINPRRPFVVTGQGRKRYTLGQTAAIGGETLQAAASTATPGAAKPLRLTDQAQRCIMVVTHSERGVLSLQAQQAVAAAALLADTRCAVLLIVFGPLNENVASSGADQLIVMPEAKLYEPDVNTHIVGSLIEQFTPTHIVMADNDLPDGDLGRRLAAKYTLTVATHVVELTTKTVTVYQQQGAVYARQPLPRVILLDHDCVDMRLPFLGRG
;
A
#
# COMPACT_ATOMS: atom_id res chain seq x y z
N MET A 1 -27.60 -39.24 2.15
CA MET A 1 -26.75 -38.64 1.10
C MET A 1 -27.64 -37.88 0.14
N ASN A 2 -27.51 -36.56 0.03
CA ASN A 2 -28.25 -35.78 -0.97
C ASN A 2 -27.58 -35.91 -2.34
N PRO A 3 -28.34 -36.12 -3.44
CA PRO A 3 -27.76 -36.19 -4.77
C PRO A 3 -27.14 -34.83 -5.17
N PRO A 4 -26.03 -34.83 -5.94
CA PRO A 4 -25.39 -33.60 -6.36
C PRO A 4 -26.34 -32.75 -7.22
N ARG A 5 -26.46 -31.47 -6.85
CA ARG A 5 -27.39 -30.52 -7.46
C ARG A 5 -26.98 -30.25 -8.91
N ARG A 6 -27.78 -30.69 -9.89
CA ARG A 6 -27.55 -30.40 -11.32
C ARG A 6 -27.76 -28.91 -11.60
N ILE A 7 -26.74 -28.24 -12.12
CA ILE A 7 -26.79 -26.83 -12.54
C ILE A 7 -27.23 -26.78 -14.01
N ASN A 8 -28.24 -25.96 -14.34
CA ASN A 8 -28.69 -25.76 -15.71
C ASN A 8 -27.62 -25.00 -16.53
N PRO A 9 -27.11 -25.56 -17.64
CA PRO A 9 -26.02 -24.97 -18.42
C PRO A 9 -26.40 -23.67 -19.16
N ARG A 10 -27.70 -23.37 -19.30
CA ARG A 10 -28.20 -22.13 -19.94
C ARG A 10 -28.43 -20.98 -18.96
N ARG A 11 -28.03 -21.13 -17.69
CA ARG A 11 -28.15 -20.07 -16.69
C ARG A 11 -27.19 -18.92 -17.04
N PRO A 12 -27.59 -17.64 -16.87
CA PRO A 12 -26.67 -16.52 -16.98
C PRO A 12 -25.45 -16.72 -16.08
N PHE A 13 -24.25 -16.49 -16.62
CA PHE A 13 -22.98 -16.61 -15.92
C PHE A 13 -22.10 -15.41 -16.24
N VAL A 14 -21.18 -15.09 -15.34
CA VAL A 14 -20.13 -14.11 -15.58
C VAL A 14 -18.85 -14.87 -15.91
N VAL A 15 -18.17 -14.50 -16.99
CA VAL A 15 -16.83 -15.01 -17.33
C VAL A 15 -15.82 -14.10 -16.66
N THR A 16 -14.94 -14.66 -15.82
CA THR A 16 -13.85 -13.88 -15.23
C THR A 16 -12.75 -13.62 -16.26
N GLY A 17 -11.87 -12.65 -16.01
CA GLY A 17 -10.71 -12.36 -16.88
C GLY A 17 -9.74 -13.55 -17.09
N GLN A 18 -9.95 -14.66 -16.37
CA GLN A 18 -9.22 -15.93 -16.49
C GLN A 18 -10.00 -16.99 -17.28
N GLY A 19 -11.07 -16.62 -18.00
CA GLY A 19 -11.87 -17.52 -18.85
C GLY A 19 -12.76 -18.52 -18.11
N ARG A 20 -12.87 -18.44 -16.77
CA ARG A 20 -13.70 -19.34 -15.96
C ARG A 20 -15.12 -18.79 -15.79
N LYS A 21 -16.13 -19.67 -15.92
CA LYS A 21 -17.55 -19.34 -15.71
C LYS A 21 -17.88 -19.34 -14.22
N ARG A 22 -18.42 -18.24 -13.69
CA ARG A 22 -18.97 -18.16 -12.33
C ARG A 22 -20.49 -18.00 -12.37
N TYR A 23 -21.17 -18.84 -11.59
CA TYR A 23 -22.63 -18.78 -11.39
C TYR A 23 -22.90 -18.20 -10.00
N THR A 24 -23.43 -16.99 -9.93
CA THR A 24 -23.79 -16.36 -8.64
C THR A 24 -25.13 -16.91 -8.18
N LEU A 25 -25.15 -17.47 -6.97
CA LEU A 25 -26.37 -18.03 -6.37
C LEU A 25 -27.26 -16.88 -5.88
N GLY A 26 -28.39 -16.65 -6.55
CA GLY A 26 -29.40 -15.64 -6.14
C GLY A 26 -29.74 -14.59 -7.20
N GLN A 27 -28.97 -14.49 -8.29
CA GLN A 27 -29.35 -13.61 -9.41
C GLN A 27 -30.38 -14.29 -10.33
N THR A 28 -31.55 -13.67 -10.45
CA THR A 28 -32.56 -13.89 -11.50
C THR A 28 -32.51 -12.70 -12.44
N ALA A 29 -31.98 -12.89 -13.65
CA ALA A 29 -32.06 -11.85 -14.68
C ALA A 29 -33.49 -11.81 -15.22
N ALA A 30 -34.08 -10.61 -15.29
CA ALA A 30 -35.36 -10.37 -15.94
C ALA A 30 -35.23 -10.60 -17.46
N ILE A 31 -36.27 -11.16 -18.07
CA ILE A 31 -36.34 -11.43 -19.51
C ILE A 31 -36.63 -10.11 -20.23
N GLY A 32 -35.72 -9.65 -21.07
CA GLY A 32 -35.89 -8.47 -21.92
C GLY A 32 -35.38 -7.19 -21.26
N GLY A 33 -34.15 -6.82 -21.59
CA GLY A 33 -33.52 -5.60 -21.10
C GLY A 33 -32.03 -5.69 -21.31
N GLU A 34 -31.49 -4.75 -22.08
CA GLU A 34 -30.12 -4.69 -22.55
C GLU A 34 -29.11 -5.10 -21.47
N THR A 35 -28.21 -5.99 -21.86
CA THR A 35 -27.09 -6.37 -21.02
C THR A 35 -26.26 -5.12 -20.82
N LEU A 36 -26.37 -4.48 -19.65
CA LEU A 36 -25.40 -3.52 -19.18
C LEU A 36 -24.08 -4.26 -19.10
N GLN A 37 -23.36 -4.19 -20.21
CA GLN A 37 -22.00 -4.62 -20.35
C GLN A 37 -21.21 -3.66 -19.48
N ALA A 38 -21.07 -4.02 -18.20
CA ALA A 38 -20.06 -3.43 -17.35
C ALA A 38 -18.77 -3.56 -18.16
N ALA A 39 -18.29 -2.43 -18.65
CA ALA A 39 -17.06 -2.35 -19.39
C ALA A 39 -15.99 -2.96 -18.50
N ALA A 40 -15.66 -4.23 -18.76
CA ALA A 40 -14.49 -4.85 -18.23
C ALA A 40 -13.36 -4.05 -18.85
N SER A 41 -12.89 -3.04 -18.12
CA SER A 41 -11.62 -2.41 -18.39
C SER A 41 -10.61 -3.55 -18.41
N THR A 42 -10.25 -3.98 -19.62
CA THR A 42 -9.15 -4.89 -19.87
C THR A 42 -7.94 -4.21 -19.29
N ALA A 43 -7.63 -4.52 -18.04
CA ALA A 43 -6.35 -4.22 -17.45
C ALA A 43 -5.34 -5.03 -18.26
N THR A 44 -4.78 -4.39 -19.29
CA THR A 44 -3.53 -4.79 -19.90
C THR A 44 -2.57 -5.08 -18.76
N PRO A 45 -1.83 -6.21 -18.75
CA PRO A 45 -0.74 -6.38 -17.79
C PRO A 45 0.11 -5.12 -17.86
N GLY A 46 0.06 -4.33 -16.77
CA GLY A 46 0.54 -2.96 -16.77
C GLY A 46 1.98 -2.98 -17.24
N ALA A 47 2.27 -2.21 -18.29
CA ALA A 47 3.65 -1.99 -18.72
C ALA A 47 4.48 -1.69 -17.47
N ALA A 48 5.61 -2.39 -17.32
CA ALA A 48 6.47 -2.21 -16.15
C ALA A 48 6.72 -0.72 -15.94
N LYS A 49 6.45 -0.23 -14.72
CA LYS A 49 6.62 1.20 -14.43
C LYS A 49 8.09 1.55 -14.69
N PRO A 50 8.37 2.66 -15.39
CA PRO A 50 9.76 3.08 -15.64
C PRO A 50 10.48 3.31 -14.31
N LEU A 51 11.79 3.05 -14.29
CA LEU A 51 12.61 3.30 -13.11
C LEU A 51 12.50 4.78 -12.72
N ARG A 52 12.06 5.04 -11.49
CA ARG A 52 11.79 6.41 -11.01
C ARG A 52 13.08 7.20 -10.81
N LEU A 53 14.08 6.56 -10.21
CA LEU A 53 15.39 7.14 -9.98
C LEU A 53 16.26 7.02 -11.23
N THR A 54 16.65 8.15 -11.82
CA THR A 54 17.51 8.21 -13.02
C THR A 54 18.92 8.73 -12.74
N ASP A 55 19.12 9.35 -11.57
CA ASP A 55 20.38 9.93 -11.08
C ASP A 55 20.72 9.43 -9.67
N GLN A 56 21.90 9.75 -9.13
CA GLN A 56 22.22 9.42 -7.74
C GLN A 56 21.27 10.14 -6.74
N ALA A 57 20.62 9.35 -5.88
CA ALA A 57 19.77 9.88 -4.82
C ALA A 57 20.60 10.60 -3.75
N GLN A 58 20.12 11.76 -3.33
CA GLN A 58 20.73 12.59 -2.27
C GLN A 58 19.99 12.47 -0.93
N ARG A 59 18.74 12.02 -0.98
CA ARG A 59 17.84 11.86 0.17
C ARG A 59 17.06 10.57 0.01
N CYS A 60 16.39 10.12 1.06
CA CYS A 60 15.43 9.03 0.96
C CYS A 60 14.17 9.26 1.80
N ILE A 61 13.08 8.66 1.36
CA ILE A 61 11.88 8.39 2.17
C ILE A 61 11.91 6.91 2.52
N MET A 62 11.76 6.60 3.80
CA MET A 62 11.74 5.23 4.28
C MET A 62 10.31 4.73 4.35
N VAL A 63 10.07 3.52 3.85
CA VAL A 63 8.81 2.80 4.02
C VAL A 63 9.10 1.58 4.86
N VAL A 64 8.34 1.37 5.93
CA VAL A 64 8.50 0.20 6.79
C VAL A 64 7.20 -0.59 6.77
N THR A 65 7.32 -1.90 6.53
CA THR A 65 6.16 -2.77 6.46
C THR A 65 6.52 -4.18 6.91
N HIS A 66 5.49 -4.94 7.29
CA HIS A 66 5.59 -6.38 7.42
C HIS A 66 4.98 -7.05 6.19
N SER A 67 5.60 -8.16 5.79
CA SER A 67 5.08 -9.03 4.74
C SER A 67 4.04 -10.00 5.30
N GLU A 68 3.01 -10.27 4.51
CA GLU A 68 2.02 -11.29 4.77
C GLU A 68 2.24 -12.47 3.84
N ARG A 69 2.78 -13.59 4.38
CA ARG A 69 3.03 -14.82 3.60
C ARG A 69 3.87 -14.61 2.34
N GLY A 70 4.89 -13.74 2.40
CA GLY A 70 5.76 -13.50 1.25
C GLY A 70 5.33 -12.33 0.35
N VAL A 71 4.23 -11.64 0.66
CA VAL A 71 3.74 -10.52 -0.16
C VAL A 71 3.37 -9.31 0.71
N LEU A 72 3.35 -8.14 0.11
CA LEU A 72 2.90 -6.88 0.68
C LEU A 72 1.37 -6.84 0.67
N SER A 73 0.79 -6.46 1.80
CA SER A 73 -0.64 -6.16 1.89
C SER A 73 -1.01 -4.97 1.00
N LEU A 74 -2.30 -4.79 0.74
CA LEU A 74 -2.77 -3.63 -0.03
C LEU A 74 -2.34 -2.30 0.60
N GLN A 75 -2.44 -2.20 1.92
CA GLN A 75 -2.06 -0.99 2.66
C GLN A 75 -0.55 -0.76 2.64
N ALA A 76 0.25 -1.84 2.69
CA ALA A 76 1.69 -1.76 2.51
C ALA A 76 2.08 -1.25 1.12
N GLN A 77 1.41 -1.75 0.07
CA GLN A 77 1.63 -1.26 -1.29
C GLN A 77 1.22 0.22 -1.43
N GLN A 78 0.16 0.65 -0.75
CA GLN A 78 -0.23 2.07 -0.68
C GLN A 78 0.83 2.92 0.02
N ALA A 79 1.46 2.43 1.09
CA ALA A 79 2.57 3.11 1.75
C ALA A 79 3.79 3.27 0.83
N VAL A 80 4.14 2.25 0.05
CA VAL A 80 5.21 2.34 -0.96
C VAL A 80 4.84 3.35 -2.05
N ALA A 81 3.61 3.29 -2.57
CA ALA A 81 3.14 4.21 -3.59
C ALA A 81 3.11 5.67 -3.10
N ALA A 82 2.70 5.90 -1.85
CA ALA A 82 2.70 7.21 -1.22
C ALA A 82 4.12 7.81 -1.15
N ALA A 83 5.09 7.02 -0.69
CA ALA A 83 6.49 7.44 -0.68
C ALA A 83 7.00 7.74 -2.10
N ALA A 84 6.64 6.92 -3.09
CA ALA A 84 7.02 7.14 -4.48
C ALA A 84 6.40 8.40 -5.09
N LEU A 85 5.20 8.80 -4.66
CA LEU A 85 4.55 10.05 -5.06
C LEU A 85 5.18 11.27 -4.39
N LEU A 86 5.61 11.16 -3.13
CA LEU A 86 6.34 12.23 -2.43
C LEU A 86 7.78 12.41 -2.94
N ALA A 87 8.38 11.35 -3.46
CA ALA A 87 9.79 11.34 -3.80
C ALA A 87 10.05 12.01 -5.16
N ASP A 88 10.80 13.11 -5.14
CA ASP A 88 11.36 13.75 -6.34
C ASP A 88 12.51 12.94 -6.96
N THR A 89 13.06 13.42 -8.08
CA THR A 89 14.13 12.74 -8.85
C THR A 89 15.42 12.52 -8.06
N ARG A 90 15.62 13.21 -6.92
CA ARG A 90 16.82 13.10 -6.07
C ARG A 90 16.53 12.43 -4.73
N CYS A 91 15.30 11.96 -4.52
CA CYS A 91 14.88 11.29 -3.30
C CYS A 91 14.60 9.83 -3.64
N ALA A 92 15.27 8.86 -3.00
CA ALA A 92 14.99 7.43 -3.15
C ALA A 92 13.89 6.94 -2.21
N VAL A 93 13.12 5.94 -2.61
CA VAL A 93 12.21 5.19 -1.73
C VAL A 93 12.96 3.95 -1.21
N LEU A 94 13.27 3.97 0.08
CA LEU A 94 13.91 2.86 0.79
C LEU A 94 12.83 2.02 1.49
N LEU A 95 12.56 0.83 0.96
CA LEU A 95 11.61 -0.11 1.54
C LEU A 95 12.29 -1.08 2.51
N ILE A 96 11.79 -1.13 3.73
CA ILE A 96 12.18 -2.06 4.80
C ILE A 96 11.04 -3.07 4.99
N VAL A 97 11.33 -4.36 4.80
CA VAL A 97 10.33 -5.43 4.94
C VAL A 97 10.74 -6.39 6.05
N PHE A 98 9.88 -6.53 7.05
CA PHE A 98 9.95 -7.60 8.04
C PHE A 98 9.22 -8.85 7.52
N GLY A 99 9.89 -10.00 7.61
CA GLY A 99 9.41 -11.28 7.10
C GLY A 99 9.82 -11.57 5.65
N PRO A 100 9.49 -12.76 5.12
CA PRO A 100 9.88 -13.18 3.78
C PRO A 100 9.21 -12.33 2.71
N LEU A 101 9.89 -12.09 1.59
CA LEU A 101 9.35 -11.36 0.44
C LEU A 101 9.67 -12.11 -0.85
N ASN A 102 8.61 -12.52 -1.57
CA ASN A 102 8.67 -13.39 -2.75
C ASN A 102 8.16 -12.68 -4.01
N GLU A 103 7.96 -11.36 -3.96
CA GLU A 103 7.48 -10.56 -5.08
C GLU A 103 8.45 -9.45 -5.45
N ASN A 104 8.29 -8.90 -6.66
CA ASN A 104 9.05 -7.74 -7.11
C ASN A 104 8.33 -6.45 -6.68
N VAL A 105 9.00 -5.65 -5.84
CA VAL A 105 8.49 -4.39 -5.29
C VAL A 105 8.86 -3.15 -6.09
N ALA A 106 9.69 -3.29 -7.13
CA ALA A 106 10.08 -2.17 -7.99
C ALA A 106 8.87 -1.55 -8.73
N SER A 107 7.91 -2.39 -9.15
CA SER A 107 6.66 -1.93 -9.77
C SER A 107 5.77 -1.13 -8.83
N SER A 108 5.96 -1.28 -7.51
CA SER A 108 5.24 -0.53 -6.47
C SER A 108 5.89 0.81 -6.15
N GLY A 109 7.07 1.10 -6.72
CA GLY A 109 7.77 2.38 -6.58
C GLY A 109 8.93 2.39 -5.59
N ALA A 110 9.36 1.23 -5.10
CA ALA A 110 10.57 1.11 -4.28
C ALA A 110 11.84 1.15 -5.15
N ASP A 111 12.83 1.96 -4.76
CA ASP A 111 14.14 2.02 -5.44
C ASP A 111 15.20 1.20 -4.72
N GLN A 112 15.08 1.08 -3.39
CA GLN A 112 15.99 0.32 -2.54
C GLN A 112 15.17 -0.59 -1.62
N LEU A 113 15.73 -1.75 -1.27
CA LEU A 113 15.05 -2.78 -0.50
C LEU A 113 15.98 -3.39 0.55
N ILE A 114 15.53 -3.45 1.79
CA ILE A 114 16.12 -4.23 2.87
C ILE A 114 15.05 -5.23 3.35
N VAL A 115 15.34 -6.52 3.28
CA VAL A 115 14.44 -7.59 3.75
C VAL A 115 15.04 -8.25 4.98
N MET A 116 14.22 -8.47 5.99
CA MET A 116 14.52 -9.23 7.20
C MET A 116 13.72 -10.53 7.19
N PRO A 117 14.15 -11.55 6.42
CA PRO A 117 13.34 -12.74 6.15
C PRO A 117 13.07 -13.58 7.40
N GLU A 118 13.95 -13.50 8.41
CA GLU A 118 13.83 -14.25 9.66
C GLU A 118 12.83 -13.64 10.66
N ALA A 119 12.40 -12.39 10.45
CA ALA A 119 11.42 -11.71 11.30
C ALA A 119 9.99 -12.20 11.02
N LYS A 120 9.69 -13.42 11.46
CA LYS A 120 8.40 -14.11 11.17
C LYS A 120 7.23 -13.59 12.00
N LEU A 121 7.51 -13.01 13.16
CA LEU A 121 6.52 -12.49 14.08
C LEU A 121 6.82 -11.02 14.37
N TYR A 122 5.78 -10.25 14.66
CA TYR A 122 5.93 -8.88 15.09
C TYR A 122 6.45 -8.84 16.54
N GLU A 123 7.65 -8.29 16.71
CA GLU A 123 8.29 -8.09 18.01
C GLU A 123 8.46 -6.58 18.24
N PRO A 124 7.55 -5.91 18.98
CA PRO A 124 7.48 -4.45 19.00
C PRO A 124 8.80 -3.77 19.38
N ASP A 125 9.47 -4.23 20.45
CA ASP A 125 10.69 -3.60 20.94
C ASP A 125 11.89 -3.85 20.02
N VAL A 126 12.01 -5.07 19.48
CA VAL A 126 13.05 -5.47 18.54
C VAL A 126 12.89 -4.69 17.24
N ASN A 127 11.68 -4.67 16.67
CA ASN A 127 11.40 -3.99 15.41
C ASN A 127 11.59 -2.47 15.56
N THR A 128 11.16 -1.88 16.69
CA THR A 128 11.40 -0.46 16.99
C THR A 128 12.90 -0.15 17.07
N HIS A 129 13.70 -1.01 17.71
CA HIS A 129 15.14 -0.82 17.79
C HIS A 129 15.83 -0.92 16.42
N ILE A 130 15.48 -1.94 15.63
CA ILE A 130 16.03 -2.13 14.28
C ILE A 130 15.72 -0.93 13.39
N VAL A 131 14.46 -0.48 13.36
CA VAL A 131 14.09 0.68 12.56
C VAL A 131 14.79 1.95 13.07
N GLY A 132 14.96 2.10 14.38
CA GLY A 132 15.78 3.16 14.97
C GLY A 132 17.20 3.22 14.39
N SER A 133 17.90 2.10 14.36
CA SER A 133 19.25 2.00 13.77
C SER A 133 19.27 2.35 12.29
N LEU A 134 18.23 1.95 11.53
CA LEU A 134 18.09 2.31 10.12
C LEU A 134 17.81 3.81 9.93
N ILE A 135 17.04 4.44 10.82
CA ILE A 135 16.82 5.89 10.81
C ILE A 135 18.14 6.63 11.00
N GLU A 136 18.98 6.18 11.94
CA GLU A 136 20.31 6.77 12.17
C GLU A 136 21.24 6.58 10.97
N GLN A 137 21.23 5.40 10.35
CA GLN A 137 22.08 5.07 9.21
C GLN A 137 21.70 5.84 7.93
N PHE A 138 20.41 5.94 7.63
CA PHE A 138 19.92 6.47 6.34
C PHE A 138 19.40 7.91 6.44
N THR A 139 19.10 8.40 7.64
CA THR A 139 18.59 9.75 7.88
C THR A 139 17.39 10.13 6.98
N PRO A 140 16.35 9.29 6.87
CA PRO A 140 15.26 9.51 5.92
C PRO A 140 14.52 10.81 6.21
N THR A 141 14.03 11.49 5.17
CA THR A 141 13.28 12.75 5.32
C THR A 141 11.90 12.51 5.93
N HIS A 142 11.24 11.44 5.51
CA HIS A 142 9.95 10.97 6.01
C HIS A 142 9.97 9.44 6.15
N ILE A 143 9.13 8.94 7.06
CA ILE A 143 8.90 7.53 7.30
C ILE A 143 7.41 7.28 7.06
N VAL A 144 7.08 6.37 6.15
CA VAL A 144 5.70 6.08 5.75
C VAL A 144 5.37 4.63 6.10
N MET A 145 4.23 4.41 6.73
CA MET A 145 3.71 3.09 7.09
C MET A 145 2.20 3.05 6.88
N ALA A 146 1.63 1.84 6.80
CA ALA A 146 0.19 1.67 6.92
C ALA A 146 -0.26 1.94 8.36
N ASP A 147 -1.39 2.61 8.54
CA ASP A 147 -2.03 2.79 9.85
C ASP A 147 -2.98 1.63 10.18
N ASN A 148 -2.46 0.41 10.09
CA ASN A 148 -3.18 -0.78 10.53
C ASN A 148 -3.10 -0.96 12.05
N ASP A 149 -4.00 -1.80 12.60
CA ASP A 149 -4.00 -2.11 14.03
C ASP A 149 -2.65 -2.69 14.48
N LEU A 150 -2.19 -3.71 13.76
CA LEU A 150 -0.87 -4.33 13.87
C LEU A 150 -0.49 -4.90 12.49
N PRO A 151 0.82 -4.97 12.18
CA PRO A 151 1.95 -4.53 13.00
C PRO A 151 2.46 -3.09 12.73
N ASP A 152 2.17 -2.52 11.56
CA ASP A 152 2.84 -1.31 11.07
C ASP A 152 2.39 -0.04 11.80
N GLY A 153 1.09 0.11 12.09
CA GLY A 153 0.59 1.30 12.76
C GLY A 153 1.10 1.42 14.20
N ASP A 154 1.14 0.30 14.95
CA ASP A 154 1.73 0.27 16.30
C ASP A 154 3.23 0.60 16.27
N LEU A 155 3.98 0.00 15.34
CA LEU A 155 5.41 0.28 15.17
C LEU A 155 5.66 1.77 14.88
N GLY A 156 4.88 2.35 13.97
CA GLY A 156 4.96 3.76 13.62
C GLY A 156 4.69 4.70 14.81
N ARG A 157 3.64 4.42 15.59
CA ARG A 157 3.33 5.17 16.82
C ARG A 157 4.44 5.03 17.86
N ARG A 158 4.99 3.83 18.06
CA ARG A 158 6.09 3.58 19.00
C ARG A 158 7.36 4.33 18.60
N LEU A 159 7.72 4.31 17.31
CA LEU A 159 8.86 5.05 16.80
C LEU A 159 8.70 6.55 17.01
N ALA A 160 7.53 7.09 16.69
CA ALA A 160 7.25 8.52 16.89
C ALA A 160 7.40 8.92 18.36
N ALA A 161 6.85 8.13 19.28
CA ALA A 161 6.95 8.38 20.71
C ALA A 161 8.40 8.23 21.23
N LYS A 162 9.09 7.13 20.90
CA LYS A 162 10.44 6.82 21.39
C LYS A 162 11.48 7.83 20.92
N TYR A 163 11.38 8.29 19.69
CA TYR A 163 12.34 9.22 19.07
C TYR A 163 11.84 10.68 19.01
N THR A 164 10.71 10.99 19.66
CA THR A 164 10.10 12.33 19.69
C THR A 164 9.92 12.94 18.28
N LEU A 165 9.46 12.11 17.34
CA LEU A 165 9.26 12.52 15.94
C LEU A 165 7.86 13.12 15.78
N THR A 166 7.73 14.11 14.89
CA THR A 166 6.41 14.57 14.47
C THR A 166 5.68 13.46 13.72
N VAL A 167 4.39 13.30 14.00
CA VAL A 167 3.58 12.20 13.45
C VAL A 167 2.18 12.68 13.04
N ALA A 168 1.67 12.11 11.95
CA ALA A 168 0.26 12.11 11.61
C ALA A 168 -0.23 10.68 11.47
N THR A 169 -1.37 10.38 12.11
CA THR A 169 -2.06 9.09 12.04
C THR A 169 -3.40 9.28 11.33
N HIS A 170 -3.94 8.20 10.78
CA HIS A 170 -5.18 8.19 9.98
C HIS A 170 -5.14 9.21 8.84
N VAL A 171 -4.00 9.26 8.13
CA VAL A 171 -3.83 10.15 6.99
C VAL A 171 -4.66 9.66 5.82
N VAL A 172 -5.58 10.51 5.35
CA VAL A 172 -6.52 10.20 4.27
C VAL A 172 -6.23 10.95 2.97
N GLU A 173 -5.39 11.98 3.04
CA GLU A 173 -4.92 12.73 1.87
C GLU A 173 -3.46 13.12 2.09
N LEU A 174 -2.67 13.01 1.02
CA LEU A 174 -1.26 13.36 1.00
C LEU A 174 -0.97 14.27 -0.19
N THR A 175 -0.27 15.37 0.07
CA THR A 175 0.35 16.21 -0.96
C THR A 175 1.84 16.30 -0.69
N THR A 176 2.56 16.93 -1.61
CA THR A 176 4.02 17.12 -1.54
C THR A 176 4.44 18.07 -0.42
N LYS A 177 3.46 18.70 0.26
CA LYS A 177 3.70 19.67 1.34
C LYS A 177 2.90 19.37 2.60
N THR A 178 1.79 18.64 2.51
CA THR A 178 0.84 18.50 3.61
C THR A 178 0.23 17.10 3.71
N VAL A 179 -0.18 16.74 4.92
CA VAL A 179 -1.09 15.62 5.19
C VAL A 179 -2.42 16.15 5.69
N THR A 180 -3.51 15.46 5.35
CA THR A 180 -4.85 15.74 5.88
C THR A 180 -5.39 14.52 6.61
N VAL A 181 -6.07 14.75 7.73
CA VAL A 181 -6.77 13.75 8.54
C VAL A 181 -8.22 14.19 8.77
N TYR A 182 -9.12 13.23 9.01
CA TYR A 182 -10.45 13.53 9.51
C TYR A 182 -10.41 13.93 10.99
N GLN A 183 -11.25 14.90 11.36
CA GLN A 183 -11.54 15.27 12.74
C GLN A 183 -13.05 15.34 12.96
N GLN A 184 -13.47 15.36 14.23
CA GLN A 184 -14.88 15.46 14.62
C GLN A 184 -15.76 14.43 13.89
N GLN A 185 -15.36 13.15 13.92
CA GLN A 185 -16.08 12.05 13.26
C GLN A 185 -16.26 12.24 11.75
N GLY A 186 -15.31 12.91 11.10
CA GLY A 186 -15.32 13.15 9.65
C GLY A 186 -16.03 14.43 9.23
N ALA A 187 -16.54 15.24 10.17
CA ALA A 187 -17.21 16.49 9.84
C ALA A 187 -16.25 17.57 9.31
N VAL A 188 -14.98 17.53 9.72
CA VAL A 188 -13.97 18.51 9.32
C VAL A 188 -12.63 17.86 9.03
N TYR A 189 -11.81 18.55 8.24
CA TYR A 189 -10.45 18.18 7.92
C TYR A 189 -9.45 18.97 8.77
N ALA A 190 -8.45 18.29 9.29
CA ALA A 190 -7.25 18.94 9.82
C ALA A 190 -6.07 18.69 8.90
N ARG A 191 -5.34 19.76 8.58
CA ARG A 191 -4.18 19.72 7.68
C ARG A 191 -2.95 20.25 8.39
N GLN A 192 -1.82 19.58 8.20
CA GLN A 192 -0.52 20.00 8.71
C GLN A 192 0.58 19.81 7.66
N PRO A 193 1.74 20.48 7.79
CA PRO A 193 2.93 20.18 6.99
C PRO A 193 3.34 18.70 7.11
N LEU A 194 4.08 18.17 6.13
CA LEU A 194 4.52 16.77 6.15
C LEU A 194 5.30 16.44 7.44
N PRO A 195 4.79 15.53 8.29
CA PRO A 195 5.46 15.12 9.52
C PRO A 195 6.60 14.14 9.20
N ARG A 196 7.43 13.84 10.20
CA ARG A 196 8.51 12.85 10.06
C ARG A 196 7.97 11.43 9.93
N VAL A 197 6.88 11.10 10.62
CA VAL A 197 6.18 9.80 10.53
C VAL A 197 4.78 10.01 9.98
N ILE A 198 4.43 9.29 8.93
CA ILE A 198 3.14 9.34 8.23
C ILE A 198 2.52 7.94 8.28
N LEU A 199 1.42 7.79 9.02
CA LEU A 199 0.63 6.55 9.02
C LEU A 199 -0.60 6.75 8.16
N LEU A 200 -0.64 6.02 7.05
CA LEU A 200 -1.69 6.14 6.04
C LEU A 200 -2.89 5.30 6.43
N ASP A 201 -4.06 5.92 6.42
CA ASP A 201 -5.30 5.17 6.43
C ASP A 201 -5.46 4.40 5.11
N HIS A 202 -6.36 3.42 5.12
CA HIS A 202 -6.73 2.67 3.94
C HIS A 202 -7.22 3.62 2.83
N ASP A 203 -6.92 3.26 1.57
CA ASP A 203 -7.41 3.99 0.40
C ASP A 203 -6.96 5.45 0.28
N CYS A 204 -5.93 5.85 1.04
CA CYS A 204 -5.32 7.18 0.95
C CYS A 204 -4.64 7.45 -0.41
N VAL A 205 -4.18 6.40 -1.11
CA VAL A 205 -3.39 6.53 -2.35
C VAL A 205 -3.86 5.58 -3.45
N ASP A 206 -4.00 6.13 -4.67
CA ASP A 206 -4.22 5.34 -5.89
C ASP A 206 -2.88 4.83 -6.45
N MET A 207 -2.63 3.53 -6.27
CA MET A 207 -1.39 2.87 -6.71
C MET A 207 -1.24 2.80 -8.24
N ARG A 208 -2.28 3.12 -9.01
CA ARG A 208 -2.23 3.16 -10.48
C ARG A 208 -1.55 4.41 -11.00
N LEU A 209 -1.34 5.41 -10.15
CA LEU A 209 -0.65 6.64 -10.53
C LEU A 209 0.78 6.34 -11.01
N PRO A 210 1.26 7.07 -12.04
CA PRO A 210 2.62 6.92 -12.52
C PRO A 210 3.61 7.55 -11.53
N PHE A 211 4.67 6.82 -11.20
CA PHE A 211 5.74 7.32 -10.33
C PHE A 211 6.75 8.10 -11.17
N LEU A 212 6.39 9.33 -11.57
CA LEU A 212 7.19 10.16 -12.46
C LEU A 212 8.40 10.83 -11.78
N GLY A 213 8.58 10.65 -10.46
CA GLY A 213 9.66 11.28 -9.70
C GLY A 213 9.57 12.80 -9.64
N ARG A 214 8.36 13.37 -9.74
CA ARG A 214 8.17 14.83 -9.78
C ARG A 214 8.04 15.49 -8.41
N GLY A 215 7.93 14.69 -7.33
CA GLY A 215 7.54 15.21 -6.01
C GLY A 215 6.26 16.00 -6.15
#